data_AF-A0A960QFT6-F1
#
_entry.id   AF-A0A960QFT6-F1
#
_cell.length_a   1.000
_cell.length_b   1.000
_cell.length_c   1.000
_cell.angle_alpha   90.00
_cell.angle_beta   90.00
_cell.angle_gamma   90.00
#
_symmetry.space_group_name_H-M   'P 1'
#
loop_
_entity.id
_entity.type
_entity.pdbx_description
1 polymer ?
#
loop_
_entity_poly.entity_id
_entity_poly.type
_entity_poly.pdbx_seq_one_letter_code
_entity_poly.pdbx_strand_id
1 'polypeptide(L)'
;MPKSTLSYALASQPLMTLVFSGTTGTSSQYLPAAGGIAGDGIPIPFSGTLHKLTVFDGTTVHADTDAITFSANDRISLYCQNVGGSFTVKVRLNGASTVLQVDSVPLSSTLQASLFIAINRV
;
A
#
# COMPACT_ATOMS: atom_id res chain seq x y z
N MET A 1 25.93 -27.74 -1.32
CA MET A 1 24.75 -28.27 -2.04
C MET A 1 24.24 -27.16 -2.96
N PRO A 2 24.16 -27.37 -4.29
CA PRO A 2 23.60 -26.35 -5.16
C PRO A 2 22.10 -26.24 -4.85
N LYS A 3 21.65 -25.06 -4.40
CA LYS A 3 20.22 -24.75 -4.29
C LYS A 3 19.63 -24.91 -5.69
N SER A 4 18.62 -25.76 -5.84
CA SER A 4 18.02 -26.01 -7.15
C SER A 4 17.48 -24.69 -7.72
N THR A 5 17.66 -24.48 -9.02
CA THR A 5 17.20 -23.28 -9.75
C THR A 5 15.69 -23.06 -9.59
N LEU A 6 14.94 -24.14 -9.33
CA LEU A 6 13.52 -24.13 -8.97
C LEU A 6 13.23 -23.44 -7.62
N SER A 7 14.07 -23.65 -6.60
CA SER A 7 13.93 -22.95 -5.31
C SER A 7 14.18 -21.45 -5.44
N TYR A 8 15.05 -21.02 -6.37
CA TYR A 8 15.27 -19.61 -6.67
C TYR A 8 14.13 -19.00 -7.49
N ALA A 9 13.61 -19.73 -8.49
CA ALA A 9 12.48 -19.27 -9.31
C ALA A 9 11.16 -19.17 -8.51
N LEU A 10 10.97 -20.03 -7.51
CA LEU A 10 9.84 -19.96 -6.56
C LEU A 10 10.02 -18.86 -5.49
N ALA A 11 11.26 -18.46 -5.19
CA ALA A 11 11.56 -17.41 -4.21
C ALA A 11 11.44 -15.99 -4.78
N SER A 12 11.55 -15.81 -6.10
CA SER A 12 11.35 -14.51 -6.75
C SER A 12 9.90 -14.34 -7.22
N GLN A 13 8.97 -14.15 -6.29
CA GLN A 13 7.62 -13.72 -6.68
C GLN A 13 7.73 -12.31 -7.31
N PRO A 14 7.14 -12.09 -8.50
CA PRO A 14 7.16 -10.78 -9.13
C PRO A 14 6.45 -9.78 -8.22
N LEU A 15 7.20 -8.76 -7.78
CA LEU A 15 6.66 -7.65 -7.00
C LEU A 15 5.94 -6.69 -7.96
N MET A 16 4.64 -6.55 -7.76
CA MET A 16 3.85 -5.46 -8.33
C MET A 16 3.90 -4.26 -7.40
N THR A 17 3.88 -3.05 -7.96
CA THR A 17 3.76 -1.82 -7.18
C THR A 17 2.47 -1.11 -7.54
N LEU A 18 1.62 -0.83 -6.55
CA LEU A 18 0.48 0.07 -6.68
C LEU A 18 0.91 1.47 -6.25
N VAL A 19 0.58 2.47 -7.06
CA VAL A 19 0.94 3.86 -6.80
C VAL A 19 -0.32 4.67 -6.53
N PHE A 20 -0.24 5.49 -5.50
CA PHE A 20 -1.28 6.41 -5.07
C PHE A 20 -0.68 7.79 -4.89
N SER A 21 -1.43 8.84 -5.21
CA SER A 21 -0.95 10.21 -5.04
C SER A 21 -2.08 11.17 -4.76
N GLY A 22 -1.78 12.26 -4.04
CA GLY A 22 -2.77 13.27 -3.71
C GLY A 22 -2.33 14.15 -2.56
N THR A 23 -2.99 15.27 -2.38
CA THR A 23 -2.66 16.25 -1.34
C THR A 23 -3.51 15.99 -0.10
N THR A 24 -2.87 15.85 1.06
CA THR A 24 -3.56 15.77 2.35
C THR A 24 -4.24 17.09 2.69
N GLY A 25 -5.49 17.04 3.17
CA GLY A 25 -6.23 18.22 3.62
C GLY A 25 -6.19 18.38 5.14
N THR A 26 -7.27 18.91 5.71
CA THR A 26 -7.48 18.99 7.17
C THR A 26 -8.45 17.91 7.68
N SER A 27 -8.90 17.00 6.82
CA SER A 27 -9.81 15.90 7.16
C SER A 27 -9.29 14.57 6.62
N SER A 28 -9.77 13.48 7.21
CA SER A 28 -9.43 12.13 6.74
C SER A 28 -10.00 11.88 5.34
N GLN A 29 -9.22 11.26 4.48
CA GLN A 29 -9.59 11.04 3.08
C GLN A 29 -8.88 9.83 2.47
N TYR A 30 -9.41 9.34 1.36
CA TYR A 30 -8.73 8.32 0.55
C TYR A 30 -7.74 8.96 -0.40
N LEU A 31 -6.58 8.32 -0.55
CA LEU A 31 -5.61 8.70 -1.56
C LEU A 31 -5.99 8.01 -2.88
N PRO A 32 -6.18 8.75 -3.99
CA PRO A 32 -6.51 8.13 -5.25
C PRO A 32 -5.33 7.32 -5.78
N ALA A 33 -5.65 6.14 -6.32
CA ALA A 33 -4.72 5.33 -7.07
C ALA A 33 -4.45 5.91 -8.46
N ALA A 34 -3.41 5.40 -9.12
CA ALA A 34 -3.23 5.59 -10.56
C ALA A 34 -4.53 5.25 -11.31
N GLY A 35 -5.05 6.21 -12.09
CA GLY A 35 -6.36 6.11 -12.74
C GLY A 35 -7.51 6.80 -11.99
N GLY A 36 -7.25 7.46 -10.85
CA GLY A 36 -8.21 8.29 -10.13
C GLY A 36 -9.17 7.53 -9.21
N ILE A 37 -8.98 6.21 -9.05
CA ILE A 37 -9.83 5.38 -8.19
C ILE A 37 -9.48 5.66 -6.72
N ALA A 38 -10.44 6.17 -5.95
CA ALA A 38 -10.36 6.38 -4.52
C ALA A 38 -11.49 5.65 -3.77
N GLY A 39 -11.44 5.60 -2.45
CA GLY A 39 -12.50 5.02 -1.63
C GLY A 39 -12.38 3.51 -1.48
N ASP A 40 -13.30 2.80 -2.11
CA ASP A 40 -13.49 1.36 -1.98
C ASP A 40 -12.33 0.50 -2.49
N GLY A 41 -11.30 1.13 -3.08
CA GLY A 41 -10.05 0.50 -3.47
C GLY A 41 -10.06 -0.11 -4.85
N ILE A 42 -8.87 -0.51 -5.29
CA ILE A 42 -8.64 -1.16 -6.57
C ILE A 42 -8.89 -2.66 -6.38
N PRO A 43 -9.80 -3.29 -7.15
CA PRO A 43 -9.96 -4.74 -7.12
C PRO A 43 -8.74 -5.41 -7.73
N ILE A 44 -8.16 -6.38 -7.02
CA ILE A 44 -6.98 -7.10 -7.49
C ILE A 44 -7.40 -8.49 -7.99
N PRO A 45 -7.14 -8.87 -9.25
CA PRO A 45 -7.68 -10.10 -9.83
C PRO A 45 -6.98 -11.39 -9.38
N PHE A 46 -6.01 -11.30 -8.47
CA PHE A 46 -5.18 -12.40 -7.99
C PHE A 46 -5.03 -12.32 -6.47
N SER A 47 -4.67 -13.44 -5.85
CA SER A 47 -4.30 -13.49 -4.43
C SER A 47 -2.81 -13.14 -4.26
N GLY A 48 -2.41 -12.70 -3.07
CA GLY A 48 -1.02 -12.36 -2.82
C GLY A 48 -0.74 -11.88 -1.39
N THR A 49 0.39 -11.21 -1.24
CA THR A 49 0.84 -10.63 0.04
C THR A 49 1.29 -9.19 -0.16
N LEU A 50 0.81 -8.29 0.70
CA LEU A 50 1.32 -6.93 0.84
C LEU A 50 2.62 -6.98 1.64
N HIS A 51 3.66 -6.27 1.19
CA HIS A 51 5.00 -6.34 1.80
C HIS A 51 5.50 -5.03 2.40
N LYS A 52 5.21 -3.92 1.72
CA LYS A 52 5.80 -2.63 2.06
C LYS A 52 4.91 -1.49 1.62
N LEU A 53 4.72 -0.52 2.50
CA LEU A 53 4.19 0.78 2.18
C LEU A 53 5.32 1.80 2.24
N THR A 54 5.46 2.62 1.20
CA THR A 54 6.36 3.77 1.19
C THR A 54 5.53 5.01 0.91
N VAL A 55 5.73 6.10 1.66
CA VAL A 55 5.06 7.39 1.46
C VAL A 55 6.11 8.49 1.41
N PHE A 56 6.19 9.21 0.30
CA PHE A 56 6.98 10.43 0.18
C PHE A 56 6.05 11.64 0.35
N ASP A 57 6.39 12.55 1.26
CA ASP A 57 5.56 13.72 1.61
C ASP A 57 6.01 15.04 0.93
N GLY A 58 6.98 14.95 0.02
CA GLY A 58 7.66 16.10 -0.60
C GLY A 58 9.01 16.43 0.02
N THR A 59 9.30 15.93 1.23
CA THR A 59 10.57 16.15 1.95
C THR A 59 11.23 14.86 2.38
N THR A 60 10.45 13.93 2.95
CA THR A 60 10.93 12.74 3.63
C THR A 60 10.21 11.52 3.10
N VAL A 61 10.92 10.40 3.01
CA VAL A 61 10.35 9.09 2.72
C VAL A 61 10.08 8.39 4.04
N HIS A 62 8.82 8.09 4.28
CA HIS A 62 8.34 7.26 5.37
C HIS A 62 8.03 5.87 4.83
N ALA A 63 8.29 4.82 5.61
CA ALA A 63 8.00 3.46 5.16
C ALA A 63 7.67 2.55 6.33
N ASP A 64 6.84 1.56 6.02
CA ASP A 64 6.49 0.46 6.90
C ASP A 64 6.51 -0.86 6.12
N THR A 65 6.78 -1.96 6.81
CA THR A 65 6.91 -3.29 6.21
C THR A 65 6.21 -4.32 7.07
N ASP A 66 5.32 -5.08 6.46
CA ASP A 66 4.60 -6.17 7.08
C ASP A 66 4.20 -7.18 6.00
N ALA A 67 3.71 -8.36 6.37
CA ALA A 67 3.25 -9.41 5.47
C ALA A 67 1.76 -9.66 5.68
N ILE A 68 0.92 -9.03 4.85
CA ILE A 68 -0.54 -9.17 4.94
C ILE A 68 -1.06 -9.90 3.70
N THR A 69 -1.66 -11.07 3.90
CA THR A 69 -2.27 -11.84 2.82
C THR A 69 -3.60 -11.24 2.38
N PHE A 70 -3.86 -11.25 1.08
CA PHE A 70 -5.15 -10.91 0.49
C PHE A 70 -5.56 -11.96 -0.56
N SER A 71 -6.86 -12.03 -0.80
CA SER A 71 -7.48 -12.95 -1.76
C SER A 71 -7.78 -12.26 -3.08
N ALA A 72 -7.93 -13.04 -4.14
CA ALA A 72 -8.42 -12.53 -5.42
C ALA A 72 -9.76 -11.81 -5.24
N ASN A 73 -9.90 -10.67 -5.93
CA ASN A 73 -10.98 -9.69 -5.86
C ASN A 73 -11.05 -8.85 -4.57
N ASP A 74 -10.13 -9.03 -3.61
CA ASP A 74 -9.98 -8.07 -2.53
C ASP A 74 -9.65 -6.70 -3.11
N ARG A 75 -10.22 -5.66 -2.50
CA ARG A 75 -9.99 -4.28 -2.88
C ARG A 75 -8.98 -3.63 -1.97
N ILE A 76 -7.97 -3.03 -2.57
CA ILE A 76 -6.89 -2.35 -1.85
C ILE A 76 -7.05 -0.84 -1.99
N SER A 77 -7.07 -0.12 -0.87
CA SER A 77 -7.03 1.34 -0.85
C SER A 77 -6.03 1.89 0.15
N LEU A 78 -5.65 3.16 -0.03
CA LEU A 78 -4.92 3.93 0.98
C LEU A 78 -5.84 4.99 1.58
N TYR A 79 -5.87 5.03 2.91
CA TYR A 79 -6.66 5.97 3.68
C TYR A 79 -5.75 6.82 4.56
N CYS A 80 -5.77 8.13 4.33
CA CYS A 80 -5.08 9.10 5.17
C CYS A 80 -6.04 9.46 6.31
N GLN A 81 -5.80 8.93 7.50
CA GLN A 81 -6.55 9.25 8.71
C GLN A 81 -5.92 10.48 9.39
N ASN A 82 -6.69 11.56 9.53
CA ASN A 82 -6.25 12.71 10.33
C ASN A 82 -6.27 12.32 11.82
N VAL A 83 -5.14 12.51 12.51
CA VAL A 83 -4.98 12.26 13.95
C VAL A 83 -4.70 13.55 14.74
N GLY A 84 -5.08 14.71 14.17
CA GLY A 84 -4.96 16.04 14.76
C GLY A 84 -3.84 16.86 14.12
N GLY A 85 -2.59 16.59 14.52
CA GLY A 85 -1.40 17.31 14.04
C GLY A 85 -0.71 16.69 12.82
N SER A 86 -1.15 15.52 12.40
CA SER A 86 -0.58 14.73 11.30
C SER A 86 -1.60 13.75 10.75
N PHE A 87 -1.21 13.03 9.70
CA PHE A 87 -1.92 11.88 9.16
C PHE A 87 -1.21 10.58 9.51
N THR A 88 -2.02 9.54 9.72
CA THR A 88 -1.59 8.15 9.56
C THR A 88 -2.11 7.65 8.20
N VAL A 89 -1.23 7.24 7.31
CA VAL A 89 -1.58 6.62 6.03
C VAL A 89 -1.71 5.11 6.23
N LYS A 90 -2.94 4.60 6.12
CA LYS A 90 -3.28 3.20 6.36
C LYS A 90 -3.55 2.49 5.05
N VAL A 91 -3.02 1.28 4.91
CA VAL A 91 -3.51 0.36 3.88
C VAL A 91 -4.82 -0.25 4.36
N ARG A 92 -5.82 -0.27 3.48
CA ARG A 92 -7.11 -0.92 3.74
C ARG A 92 -7.35 -2.04 2.75
N LEU A 93 -7.84 -3.16 3.27
CA LEU A 93 -8.35 -4.29 2.51
C LEU A 93 -9.86 -4.37 2.69
N ASN A 94 -10.62 -4.26 1.61
CA ASN A 94 -12.09 -4.26 1.63
C ASN A 94 -12.69 -3.25 2.62
N GLY A 95 -12.04 -2.09 2.77
CA GLY A 95 -12.45 -1.07 3.73
C GLY A 95 -12.08 -1.37 5.19
N ALA A 96 -11.35 -2.44 5.53
CA ALA A 96 -10.79 -2.64 6.87
C ALA A 96 -9.33 -2.16 6.91
N SER A 97 -8.92 -1.45 7.98
CA SER A 97 -7.52 -1.04 8.14
C SER A 97 -6.65 -2.23 8.48
N THR A 98 -5.50 -2.33 7.84
CA THR A 98 -4.48 -3.33 8.17
C THR A 98 -3.46 -2.75 9.16
N VAL A 99 -2.52 -3.61 9.58
CA VAL A 99 -1.38 -3.21 10.42
C VAL A 99 -0.30 -2.44 9.64
N LEU A 100 -0.29 -2.55 8.30
CA LEU A 100 0.66 -1.85 7.44
C LEU A 100 0.25 -0.39 7.28
N GLN A 101 0.96 0.50 7.97
CA GLN A 101 0.62 1.91 8.04
C GLN A 101 1.86 2.80 8.24
N VAL A 102 1.76 4.04 7.80
CA VAL A 102 2.79 5.06 8.01
C VAL A 102 2.21 6.15 8.88
N ASP A 103 2.80 6.38 10.05
CA ASP A 103 2.38 7.40 11.00
C ASP A 103 3.08 8.75 10.75
N SER A 104 2.58 9.80 11.41
CA SER A 104 3.22 11.12 11.50
C SER A 104 3.50 11.82 10.16
N VAL A 105 2.68 11.59 9.14
CA VAL A 105 2.76 12.32 7.86
C VAL A 105 2.23 13.74 8.04
N PRO A 106 2.96 14.80 7.62
CA PRO A 106 2.49 16.17 7.80
C PRO A 106 1.15 16.47 7.11
N LEU A 107 0.41 17.41 7.69
CA LEU A 107 -0.80 17.98 7.08
C LEU A 107 -0.43 18.79 5.83
N SER A 108 -1.36 18.93 4.88
CA SER A 108 -1.20 19.77 3.69
C SER A 108 -0.02 19.37 2.78
N SER A 109 0.42 18.10 2.85
CA SER A 109 1.50 17.56 2.03
C SER A 109 0.97 16.90 0.75
N THR A 110 1.68 17.07 -0.36
CA THR A 110 1.45 16.28 -1.56
C THR A 110 2.14 14.93 -1.42
N LEU A 111 1.36 13.88 -1.25
CA LEU A 111 1.86 12.54 -1.01
C LEU A 111 2.05 11.78 -2.32
N GLN A 112 3.15 11.02 -2.41
CA GLN A 112 3.35 9.94 -3.36
C GLN A 112 3.56 8.65 -2.58
N ALA A 113 2.59 7.75 -2.63
CA ALA A 113 2.63 6.49 -1.91
C ALA A 113 2.79 5.30 -2.89
N SER A 114 3.62 4.35 -2.52
CA SER A 114 3.89 3.12 -3.26
C SER A 114 3.68 1.91 -2.34
N LEU A 115 2.80 1.00 -2.75
CA LEU A 115 2.50 -0.24 -2.06
C LEU A 115 3.05 -1.42 -2.87
N PHE A 116 3.95 -2.18 -2.26
CA PHE A 116 4.61 -3.33 -2.87
C PHE A 116 3.87 -4.61 -2.53
N ILE A 117 3.57 -5.38 -3.57
CA ILE A 117 2.70 -6.55 -3.50
C ILE A 117 3.39 -7.71 -4.20
N ALA A 118 3.48 -8.86 -3.55
CA ALA A 118 3.90 -10.11 -4.18
C ALA A 118 2.67 -10.93 -4.56
N ILE A 119 2.64 -11.39 -5.81
CA ILE A 119 1.50 -12.10 -6.37
C ILE A 119 1.74 -13.60 -6.26
N ASN A 120 0.75 -14.32 -5.71
CA ASN A 120 0.75 -15.77 -5.72
C ASN A 120 0.27 -16.23 -7.11
N ARG A 121 1.19 -16.75 -7.93
CA ARG A 121 0.79 -17.46 -9.16
C ARG A 121 0.29 -18.84 -8.76
N VAL A 122 -0.96 -19.13 -9.11
CA VAL A 122 -1.51 -20.50 -9.11
C VAL A 122 -0.90 -21.27 -10.28
#